data_AF-K5WUT0-F1
#
_entry.id   AF-K5WUT0-F1
#
_cell.length_a   1.000
_cell.length_b   1.000
_cell.length_c   1.000
_cell.angle_alpha   90.00
_cell.angle_beta   90.00
_cell.angle_gamma   90.00
#
_symmetry.space_group_name_H-M   'P 1'
#
loop_
_entity.id
_entity.type
_entity.pdbx_description
1 polymer ?
#
loop_
_entity_poly.entity_id
_entity_poly.type
_entity_poly.pdbx_seq_one_letter_code
_entity_poly.pdbx_strand_id
1 'polypeptide(L)'
;MVKGAKSGPDGSKAKAQYYPLFKHDIIKLYNNGRPRYDIHNLPMRTEEEYWETITQLANAKTSQERGNITRQTGVSRLPLAAASKALLPYKCYPIDPFHLFYENCAPHIWDLWVSDKNLPEKIFFKNADQLGKLVEEARFTLPPAFCGPIRDIYAKRQSQYKIYEWMALVHWYIVPMGRELGMNWLVLQNFALFSRIVEFAMTPVPRTVNDITGLQDMVNKFLEEFETIYLNDKPSNISRLRLCIFQLVHVPSHIKWHGSIRVGSQATVERSIGELGGQIRSKKSPFENLANIIFYREVTKILHLEYPELLESPVKRNTSRTRQRHNVFGRLAVQNEIEMVMMSIAPFTTNHLKPEILPYKWGKFRLENGRFLHSMLSESKQASHRRSSCWFEAMPEKGSNQPVFGKAIAFYQTNVPSMEDLVLYLPLVSLRQYLPGFWVGSWSDEMKIMAVSKLLDLIGIWSMVGPDGSTSNDIYPLRKHPGLAMLTAEESAKEVEEGSDDSDED
;
A
#
# COMPACT_ATOMS: atom_id res chain seq x y z
N MET A 1 8.37 -15.72 36.62
CA MET A 1 8.68 -14.57 35.75
C MET A 1 9.34 -15.04 34.46
N VAL A 2 8.69 -14.80 33.32
CA VAL A 2 9.20 -15.15 31.99
C VAL A 2 10.44 -14.29 31.70
N LYS A 3 11.62 -14.91 31.66
CA LYS A 3 12.80 -14.25 31.08
C LYS A 3 12.46 -14.00 29.61
N GLY A 4 12.50 -12.75 29.13
CA GLY A 4 12.34 -12.48 27.70
C GLY A 4 13.32 -13.31 26.87
N ALA A 5 12.94 -13.63 25.63
CA ALA A 5 13.75 -14.44 24.72
C ALA A 5 15.21 -13.97 24.73
N LYS A 6 16.09 -14.82 25.29
CA LYS A 6 17.53 -14.58 25.29
C LYS A 6 18.00 -14.60 23.85
N SER A 7 18.70 -13.54 23.49
CA SER A 7 19.18 -13.34 22.15
C SER A 7 20.51 -14.03 21.94
N GLY A 8 20.50 -15.17 21.24
CA GLY A 8 21.72 -15.94 20.98
C GLY A 8 22.51 -16.32 22.25
N PRO A 9 23.68 -16.95 22.11
CA PRO A 9 24.53 -17.34 23.24
C PRO A 9 25.23 -16.17 23.96
N ASP A 10 25.43 -15.04 23.27
CA ASP A 10 26.31 -13.93 23.71
C ASP A 10 25.57 -12.64 24.09
N GLY A 11 24.26 -12.54 23.84
CA GLY A 11 23.36 -11.56 24.48
C GLY A 11 23.61 -10.08 24.16
N SER A 12 24.51 -9.73 23.24
CA SER A 12 24.85 -8.34 22.95
C SER A 12 24.17 -7.87 21.64
N LYS A 13 23.26 -6.88 21.74
CA LYS A 13 22.66 -6.11 20.60
C LYS A 13 21.52 -6.71 19.79
N ALA A 14 20.77 -7.69 20.29
CA ALA A 14 19.64 -8.19 19.51
C ALA A 14 18.35 -7.37 19.70
N LYS A 15 17.60 -7.26 18.60
CA LYS A 15 16.24 -6.71 18.60
C LYS A 15 15.30 -7.58 19.45
N ALA A 16 14.24 -6.98 19.98
CA ALA A 16 13.26 -7.68 20.80
C ALA A 16 12.64 -8.88 20.07
N GLN A 17 12.63 -10.03 20.75
CA GLN A 17 12.14 -11.32 20.25
C GLN A 17 10.89 -11.74 21.05
N TYR A 18 10.08 -12.60 20.45
CA TYR A 18 8.97 -13.26 21.14
C TYR A 18 9.21 -14.78 21.21
N TYR A 19 8.56 -15.41 22.19
CA TYR A 19 8.53 -16.87 22.26
C TYR A 19 7.47 -17.40 21.29
N PRO A 20 7.79 -18.40 20.46
CA PRO A 20 6.82 -18.99 19.56
C PRO A 20 5.57 -19.44 20.34
N LEU A 21 4.39 -19.32 19.75
CA LEU A 21 3.15 -19.78 20.35
C LEU A 21 2.87 -21.25 20.06
N PHE A 22 3.24 -21.73 18.87
CA PHE A 22 2.78 -23.03 18.36
C PHE A 22 3.79 -24.16 18.61
N LYS A 23 5.07 -23.84 18.82
CA LYS A 23 6.17 -24.82 18.95
C LYS A 23 6.59 -25.06 20.40
N HIS A 24 5.70 -25.69 21.19
CA HIS A 24 5.84 -25.81 22.65
C HIS A 24 7.12 -26.49 23.13
N ASP A 25 7.62 -27.50 22.43
CA ASP A 25 8.82 -28.21 22.88
C ASP A 25 10.08 -27.33 22.79
N ILE A 26 10.14 -26.44 21.79
CA ILE A 26 11.22 -25.45 21.68
C ILE A 26 11.11 -24.39 22.77
N ILE A 27 9.90 -23.96 23.11
CA ILE A 27 9.67 -22.99 24.21
C ILE A 27 10.23 -23.52 25.52
N LYS A 28 10.01 -24.81 25.84
CA LYS A 28 10.47 -25.42 27.10
C LYS A 28 12.00 -25.32 27.26
N LEU A 29 12.75 -25.35 26.16
CA LEU A 29 14.21 -25.21 26.18
C LEU A 29 14.65 -23.80 26.65
N TYR A 30 13.93 -22.76 26.26
CA TYR A 30 14.30 -21.38 26.56
C TYR A 30 13.59 -20.79 27.79
N ASN A 31 12.40 -21.31 28.12
CA ASN A 31 11.54 -20.78 29.16
C ASN A 31 10.71 -21.90 29.79
N ASN A 32 11.40 -22.75 30.54
CA ASN A 32 10.79 -23.83 31.28
C ASN A 32 9.77 -23.28 32.30
N GLY A 33 8.53 -23.81 32.29
CA GLY A 33 7.42 -23.32 33.10
C GLY A 33 6.57 -22.21 32.48
N ARG A 34 6.82 -21.81 31.22
CA ARG A 34 5.90 -20.89 30.51
C ARG A 34 4.52 -21.56 30.33
N PRO A 35 3.41 -20.89 30.69
CA PRO A 35 2.07 -21.38 30.39
C PRO A 35 1.85 -21.55 28.88
N ARG A 36 0.96 -22.47 28.52
CA ARG A 36 0.43 -22.54 27.16
C ARG A 36 -0.58 -21.42 26.98
N TYR A 37 -0.39 -20.62 25.94
CA TYR A 37 -1.30 -19.55 25.59
C TYR A 37 -2.14 -19.98 24.40
N ASP A 38 -3.44 -19.72 24.47
CA ASP A 38 -4.35 -19.79 23.34
C ASP A 38 -4.28 -18.47 22.58
N ILE A 39 -3.96 -18.52 21.28
CA ILE A 39 -3.89 -17.32 20.44
C ILE A 39 -5.25 -16.64 20.28
N HIS A 40 -6.35 -17.39 20.39
CA HIS A 40 -7.70 -16.83 20.34
C HIS A 40 -8.13 -16.20 21.67
N ASN A 41 -7.38 -16.44 22.76
CA ASN A 41 -7.66 -15.92 24.08
C ASN A 41 -6.35 -15.52 24.81
N LEU A 42 -5.57 -14.65 24.18
CA LEU A 42 -4.36 -14.12 24.79
C LEU A 42 -4.72 -13.25 26.01
N PRO A 43 -3.96 -13.34 27.12
CA PRO A 43 -4.19 -12.50 28.27
C PRO A 43 -3.95 -11.03 27.90
N MET A 44 -4.98 -10.21 28.10
CA MET A 44 -4.92 -8.77 27.86
C MET A 44 -4.81 -8.05 29.19
N ARG A 45 -3.96 -7.01 29.23
CA ARG A 45 -3.82 -6.16 30.40
C ARG A 45 -5.14 -5.48 30.73
N THR A 46 -5.56 -5.55 31.99
CA THR A 46 -6.74 -4.82 32.47
C THR A 46 -6.40 -3.40 32.95
N GLU A 47 -7.41 -2.60 33.21
CA GLU A 47 -7.22 -1.27 33.77
C GLU A 47 -6.69 -1.34 35.20
N GLU A 48 -7.22 -2.26 36.00
CA GLU A 48 -6.79 -2.49 37.38
C GLU A 48 -5.31 -2.86 37.42
N GLU A 49 -4.88 -3.83 36.62
CA GLU A 49 -3.48 -4.25 36.52
C GLU A 49 -2.55 -3.10 36.09
N TYR A 50 -3.02 -2.23 35.19
CA TYR A 50 -2.26 -1.06 34.77
C TYR A 50 -2.07 -0.08 35.93
N TRP A 51 -3.13 0.26 36.67
CA TRP A 51 -3.05 1.18 37.80
C TRP A 51 -2.27 0.62 39.00
N GLU A 52 -2.37 -0.68 39.24
CA GLU A 52 -1.50 -1.37 40.21
C GLU A 52 -0.02 -1.21 39.83
N THR A 53 0.29 -1.39 38.54
CA THR A 53 1.65 -1.20 38.03
C THR A 53 2.12 0.25 38.22
N ILE A 54 1.28 1.25 37.92
CA ILE A 54 1.61 2.66 38.15
C ILE A 54 1.87 2.94 39.64
N THR A 55 1.05 2.36 40.53
CA THR A 55 1.21 2.48 41.98
C THR A 55 2.54 1.86 42.43
N GLN A 56 2.91 0.70 41.90
CA GLN A 56 4.21 0.07 42.16
C GLN A 56 5.37 0.96 41.68
N LEU A 57 5.29 1.57 40.50
CA LEU A 57 6.31 2.48 39.97
C LEU A 57 6.47 3.76 40.80
N ALA A 58 5.35 4.29 41.32
CA ALA A 58 5.35 5.45 42.21
C ALA A 58 6.02 5.14 43.56
N ASN A 59 5.79 3.93 44.09
CA ASN A 59 6.32 3.48 45.38
C ASN A 59 7.76 2.94 45.31
N ALA A 60 8.28 2.65 44.10
CA ALA A 60 9.65 2.17 43.92
C ALA A 60 10.68 3.24 44.35
N LYS A 61 11.56 2.86 45.28
CA LYS A 61 12.54 3.74 45.92
C LYS A 61 13.87 3.81 45.17
N THR A 62 14.14 2.82 44.31
CA THR A 62 15.40 2.73 43.57
C THR A 62 15.18 2.60 42.06
N SER A 63 16.17 3.04 41.27
CA SER A 63 16.17 2.84 39.82
C SER A 63 16.14 1.36 39.44
N GLN A 64 16.71 0.48 40.27
CA GLN A 64 16.70 -0.97 40.05
C GLN A 64 15.30 -1.55 40.23
N GLU A 65 14.57 -1.14 41.27
CA GLU A 65 13.17 -1.54 41.48
C GLU A 65 12.28 -1.08 40.32
N ARG A 66 12.39 0.20 39.92
CA ARG A 66 11.67 0.72 38.74
C ARG A 66 12.00 -0.05 37.47
N GLY A 67 13.29 -0.37 37.26
CA GLY A 67 13.75 -1.18 36.14
C GLY A 67 13.15 -2.59 36.15
N ASN A 68 13.05 -3.22 37.32
CA ASN A 68 12.45 -4.55 37.47
C ASN A 68 10.94 -4.52 37.19
N ILE A 69 10.20 -3.54 37.72
CA ILE A 69 8.77 -3.38 37.45
C ILE A 69 8.53 -3.13 35.96
N THR A 70 9.28 -2.19 35.36
CA THR A 70 9.18 -1.89 33.93
C THR A 70 9.46 -3.12 33.08
N ARG A 71 10.49 -3.90 33.45
CA ARG A 71 10.84 -5.14 32.73
C ARG A 71 9.75 -6.21 32.82
N GLN A 72 9.07 -6.32 33.96
CA GLN A 72 8.03 -7.33 34.17
C GLN A 72 6.72 -6.95 33.49
N THR A 73 6.37 -5.66 33.55
CA THR A 73 5.04 -5.18 33.15
C THR A 73 5.03 -4.54 31.78
N GLY A 74 6.19 -4.09 31.26
CA GLY A 74 6.29 -3.28 30.05
C GLY A 74 5.86 -1.82 30.23
N VAL A 75 5.45 -1.40 31.43
CA VAL A 75 5.02 -0.02 31.72
C VAL A 75 6.17 0.72 32.38
N SER A 76 6.58 1.85 31.79
CA SER A 76 7.71 2.64 32.30
C SER A 76 7.29 3.84 33.13
N ARG A 77 6.11 4.40 32.88
CA ARG A 77 5.55 5.57 33.59
C ARG A 77 4.08 5.79 33.24
N LEU A 78 3.42 6.62 34.05
CA LEU A 78 2.13 7.21 33.70
C LEU A 78 2.34 8.29 32.62
N PRO A 79 1.70 8.20 31.45
CA PRO A 79 1.82 9.23 30.44
C PRO A 79 1.07 10.50 30.87
N LEU A 80 1.56 11.69 30.47
CA LEU A 80 0.90 12.97 30.77
C LEU A 80 -0.55 13.02 30.26
N ALA A 81 -0.82 12.36 29.15
CA ALA A 81 -2.16 12.29 28.57
C ALA A 81 -3.18 11.57 29.47
N ALA A 82 -2.73 10.80 30.47
CA ALA A 82 -3.60 10.18 31.48
C ALA A 82 -4.37 11.20 32.34
N ALA A 83 -3.95 12.47 32.36
CA ALA A 83 -4.71 13.53 33.01
C ALA A 83 -6.07 13.79 32.31
N SER A 84 -6.20 13.43 31.03
CA SER A 84 -7.46 13.55 30.30
C SER A 84 -8.38 12.36 30.60
N LYS A 85 -9.57 12.65 31.13
CA LYS A 85 -10.63 11.64 31.31
C LYS A 85 -11.15 11.06 30.00
N ALA A 86 -10.80 11.66 28.86
CA ALA A 86 -11.16 11.15 27.54
C ALA A 86 -10.26 9.98 27.09
N LEU A 87 -9.15 9.72 27.79
CA LEU A 87 -8.17 8.71 27.42
C LEU A 87 -8.07 7.63 28.50
N LEU A 88 -8.10 6.37 28.07
CA LEU A 88 -7.74 5.21 28.85
C LEU A 88 -6.28 4.83 28.54
N PRO A 89 -5.30 5.15 29.40
CA PRO A 89 -3.88 5.09 29.05
C PRO A 89 -3.40 3.72 28.56
N TYR A 90 -4.00 2.62 29.01
CA TYR A 90 -3.62 1.27 28.58
C TYR A 90 -4.22 0.84 27.23
N LYS A 91 -5.25 1.55 26.73
CA LYS A 91 -5.93 1.28 25.45
C LYS A 91 -5.72 2.38 24.41
N CYS A 92 -5.43 3.62 24.81
CA CYS A 92 -5.47 4.79 23.91
C CYS A 92 -4.18 5.07 23.12
N TYR A 93 -3.24 4.12 23.05
CA TYR A 93 -2.06 4.22 22.21
C TYR A 93 -2.14 3.17 21.11
N PRO A 94 -2.71 3.53 19.94
CA PRO A 94 -2.83 2.59 18.85
C PRO A 94 -1.44 2.20 18.32
N ILE A 95 -1.36 0.99 17.78
CA ILE A 95 -0.23 0.56 16.97
C ILE A 95 -0.10 1.53 15.80
N ASP A 96 1.13 1.92 15.49
CA ASP A 96 1.41 2.61 14.25
C ASP A 96 1.53 1.60 13.09
N PRO A 97 0.51 1.48 12.21
CA PRO A 97 0.55 0.54 11.11
C PRO A 97 1.65 0.85 10.09
N PHE A 98 2.08 2.11 10.01
CA PHE A 98 3.05 2.55 8.99
C PHE A 98 4.42 1.95 9.27
N HIS A 99 4.95 2.18 10.48
CA HIS A 99 6.18 1.56 10.94
C HIS A 99 6.04 0.04 11.10
N LEU A 100 4.93 -0.44 11.69
CA LEU A 100 4.76 -1.87 11.92
C LEU A 100 4.85 -2.67 10.62
N PHE A 101 4.02 -2.34 9.63
CA PHE A 101 3.94 -3.14 8.41
C PHE A 101 5.16 -2.91 7.50
N TYR A 102 5.55 -1.66 7.28
CA TYR A 102 6.49 -1.31 6.20
C TYR A 102 7.93 -1.09 6.67
N GLU A 103 8.19 -0.68 7.91
CA GLU A 103 9.56 -0.46 8.40
C GLU A 103 10.06 -1.54 9.36
N ASN A 104 9.15 -2.30 9.96
CA ASN A 104 9.47 -3.36 10.91
C ASN A 104 9.27 -4.75 10.31
N CYS A 105 8.04 -5.10 9.91
CA CYS A 105 7.71 -6.43 9.39
C CYS A 105 8.35 -6.68 8.02
N ALA A 106 8.01 -5.87 7.00
CA ALA A 106 8.51 -6.08 5.64
C ALA A 106 10.05 -6.13 5.55
N PRO A 107 10.81 -5.21 6.18
CA PRO A 107 12.27 -5.27 6.10
C PRO A 107 12.84 -6.43 6.86
N HIS A 108 12.23 -6.82 7.99
CA HIS A 108 12.67 -7.99 8.73
C HIS A 108 12.48 -9.28 7.92
N ILE A 109 11.32 -9.45 7.28
CA ILE A 109 11.05 -10.62 6.44
C ILE A 109 12.01 -10.65 5.25
N TRP A 110 12.24 -9.51 4.59
CA TRP A 110 13.25 -9.41 3.54
C TRP A 110 14.65 -9.81 4.02
N ASP A 111 15.08 -9.29 5.17
CA ASP A 111 16.39 -9.61 5.75
C ASP A 111 16.54 -11.12 5.99
N LEU A 112 15.47 -11.83 6.40
CA LEU A 112 15.50 -13.28 6.60
C LEU A 112 15.78 -14.03 5.29
N TRP A 113 15.31 -13.53 4.14
CA TRP A 113 15.51 -14.17 2.85
C TRP A 113 16.91 -13.98 2.29
N VAL A 114 17.60 -12.89 2.65
CA VAL A 114 18.91 -12.54 2.05
C VAL A 114 20.10 -12.78 2.97
N SER A 115 19.90 -12.92 4.28
CA SER A 115 21.00 -12.93 5.25
C SER A 115 21.75 -14.26 5.38
N ASP A 116 21.22 -15.38 4.87
CA ASP A 116 21.80 -16.70 5.19
C ASP A 116 22.05 -17.58 3.96
N LYS A 117 23.18 -17.32 3.28
CA LYS A 117 23.60 -18.04 2.06
C LYS A 117 24.04 -19.48 2.31
N ASN A 118 24.39 -19.82 3.56
CA ASN A 118 25.06 -21.07 3.92
C ASN A 118 24.13 -22.07 4.62
N LEU A 119 22.90 -21.69 4.93
CA LEU A 119 21.93 -22.62 5.47
C LEU A 119 21.28 -23.44 4.33
N PRO A 120 21.15 -24.77 4.49
CA PRO A 120 20.41 -25.63 3.56
C PRO A 120 18.88 -25.38 3.58
N GLU A 121 18.44 -24.19 3.98
CA GLU A 121 17.04 -23.87 4.27
C GLU A 121 16.36 -23.22 3.06
N LYS A 122 15.12 -23.65 2.81
CA LYS A 122 14.21 -23.17 1.75
C LYS A 122 13.89 -21.65 1.82
N ILE A 123 14.38 -20.97 2.85
CA ILE A 123 14.10 -19.56 3.16
C ILE A 123 15.05 -18.63 2.39
N PHE A 124 16.29 -19.07 2.15
CA PHE A 124 17.26 -18.25 1.43
C PHE A 124 16.80 -18.06 -0.03
N PHE A 125 16.59 -16.80 -0.41
CA PHE A 125 16.15 -16.46 -1.75
C PHE A 125 17.35 -16.14 -2.64
N LYS A 126 17.82 -17.16 -3.36
CA LYS A 126 19.00 -17.09 -4.23
C LYS A 126 18.93 -16.01 -5.31
N ASN A 127 17.73 -15.65 -5.78
CA ASN A 127 17.50 -14.70 -6.86
C ASN A 127 17.09 -13.30 -6.34
N ALA A 128 17.43 -12.96 -5.09
CA ALA A 128 17.06 -11.67 -4.48
C ALA A 128 17.69 -10.47 -5.20
N ASP A 129 18.90 -10.62 -5.75
CA ASP A 129 19.57 -9.62 -6.56
C ASP A 129 18.84 -9.39 -7.89
N GLN A 130 18.36 -10.47 -8.53
CA GLN A 130 17.54 -10.37 -9.74
C GLN A 130 16.19 -9.69 -9.46
N LEU A 131 15.55 -10.00 -8.32
CA LEU A 131 14.33 -9.29 -7.90
C LEU A 131 14.59 -7.79 -7.76
N GLY A 132 15.71 -7.41 -7.14
CA GLY A 132 16.13 -6.01 -7.01
C GLY A 132 16.16 -5.27 -8.34
N LYS A 133 16.78 -5.86 -9.37
CA LYS A 133 16.84 -5.29 -10.73
C LYS A 133 15.46 -5.18 -11.37
N LEU A 134 14.64 -6.23 -11.28
CA LEU A 134 13.29 -6.23 -11.83
C LEU A 134 12.39 -5.14 -11.21
N VAL A 135 12.58 -4.84 -9.91
CA VAL A 135 11.88 -3.75 -9.24
C VAL A 135 12.23 -2.39 -9.84
N GLU A 136 13.52 -2.15 -10.12
CA GLU A 136 13.98 -0.89 -10.72
C GLU A 136 13.50 -0.73 -12.18
N GLU A 137 13.52 -1.83 -12.94
CA GLU A 137 13.03 -1.89 -14.32
C GLU A 137 11.52 -1.68 -14.44
N ALA A 138 10.74 -2.16 -13.46
CA ALA A 138 9.28 -2.02 -13.39
C ALA A 138 8.79 -0.56 -13.22
N ARG A 139 9.70 0.42 -13.08
CA ARG A 139 9.33 1.83 -12.91
C ARG A 139 8.36 2.35 -13.97
N PHE A 140 8.46 1.87 -15.21
CA PHE A 140 7.66 2.35 -16.34
C PHE A 140 6.22 1.84 -16.34
N THR A 141 5.97 0.69 -15.71
CA THR A 141 4.67 0.02 -15.70
C THR A 141 3.86 0.29 -14.43
N LEU A 142 4.45 1.02 -13.49
CA LEU A 142 3.78 1.57 -12.32
C LEU A 142 3.37 3.01 -12.60
N PRO A 143 2.09 3.39 -12.47
CA PRO A 143 1.67 4.75 -12.75
C PRO A 143 2.24 5.81 -11.79
N PRO A 144 2.58 7.03 -12.26
CA PRO A 144 3.03 8.13 -11.39
C PRO A 144 2.05 8.46 -10.26
N ALA A 145 0.76 8.27 -10.50
CA ALA A 145 -0.29 8.51 -9.51
C ALA A 145 -0.21 7.58 -8.28
N PHE A 146 0.62 6.53 -8.31
CA PHE A 146 0.74 5.55 -7.23
C PHE A 146 1.79 5.99 -6.22
N CYS A 147 3.01 6.21 -6.69
CA CYS A 147 4.17 6.69 -5.93
C CYS A 147 5.30 7.07 -6.89
N GLY A 148 6.43 7.58 -6.37
CA GLY A 148 7.66 7.78 -7.15
C GLY A 148 8.31 6.47 -7.62
N PRO A 149 9.41 6.53 -8.41
CA PRO A 149 10.18 5.35 -8.82
C PRO A 149 10.70 4.55 -7.62
N ILE A 150 10.73 3.23 -7.76
CA ILE A 150 11.17 2.28 -6.73
C ILE A 150 12.58 1.81 -7.07
N ARG A 151 13.49 1.90 -6.10
CA ARG A 151 14.90 1.51 -6.30
C ARG A 151 15.09 0.02 -6.07
N ASP A 152 16.18 -0.51 -6.61
CA ASP A 152 16.65 -1.87 -6.34
C ASP A 152 16.78 -2.11 -4.83
N ILE A 153 15.91 -2.98 -4.29
CA ILE A 153 15.90 -3.32 -2.88
C ILE A 153 17.16 -4.05 -2.44
N TYR A 154 17.69 -4.96 -3.25
CA TYR A 154 18.89 -5.73 -2.90
C TYR A 154 20.11 -4.81 -2.75
N ALA A 155 20.25 -3.84 -3.65
CA ALA A 155 21.34 -2.86 -3.62
C ALA A 155 21.12 -1.74 -2.59
N LYS A 156 19.86 -1.33 -2.34
CA LYS A 156 19.54 -0.12 -1.56
C LYS A 156 18.94 -0.37 -0.19
N ARG A 157 18.69 -1.63 0.20
CA ARG A 157 18.16 -2.01 1.52
C ARG A 157 18.88 -1.34 2.70
N GLN A 158 20.21 -1.20 2.63
CA GLN A 158 21.02 -0.61 3.71
C GLN A 158 21.22 0.91 3.59
N SER A 159 20.72 1.54 2.52
CA SER A 159 20.90 2.97 2.23
C SER A 159 19.62 3.79 2.43
N GLN A 160 18.93 3.60 3.56
CA GLN A 160 17.64 4.25 3.87
C GLN A 160 16.61 4.01 2.75
N TYR A 161 16.16 2.75 2.65
CA TYR A 161 15.06 2.39 1.76
C TYR A 161 13.76 3.03 2.27
N LYS A 162 13.07 3.78 1.42
CA LYS A 162 11.96 4.63 1.84
C LYS A 162 10.70 3.79 2.03
N ILE A 163 9.81 4.27 2.89
CA ILE A 163 8.56 3.61 3.19
C ILE A 163 7.67 3.35 1.96
N TYR A 164 7.53 4.30 1.04
CA TYR A 164 6.71 4.08 -0.17
C TYR A 164 7.29 2.97 -1.06
N GLU A 165 8.60 2.74 -0.97
CA GLU A 165 9.27 1.64 -1.68
C GLU A 165 8.95 0.31 -1.00
N TRP A 166 8.97 0.25 0.34
CA TRP A 166 8.48 -0.91 1.08
C TRP A 166 7.01 -1.21 0.80
N MET A 167 6.16 -0.19 0.72
CA MET A 167 4.76 -0.36 0.32
C MET A 167 4.67 -0.99 -1.07
N ALA A 168 5.44 -0.49 -2.04
CA ALA A 168 5.46 -1.06 -3.39
C ALA A 168 5.89 -2.54 -3.39
N LEU A 169 6.90 -2.90 -2.60
CA LEU A 169 7.34 -4.28 -2.48
C LEU A 169 6.26 -5.19 -1.86
N VAL A 170 5.61 -4.74 -0.78
CA VAL A 170 4.57 -5.51 -0.08
C VAL A 170 3.33 -5.71 -0.94
N HIS A 171 2.89 -4.67 -1.65
CA HIS A 171 1.60 -4.68 -2.36
C HIS A 171 1.70 -5.11 -3.82
N TRP A 172 2.85 -4.90 -4.47
CA TRP A 172 2.94 -5.06 -5.93
C TRP A 172 4.00 -6.06 -6.37
N TYR A 173 5.19 -6.04 -5.80
CA TYR A 173 6.33 -6.67 -6.48
C TYR A 173 6.76 -8.02 -5.92
N ILE A 174 6.82 -8.19 -4.59
CA ILE A 174 7.40 -9.41 -4.02
C ILE A 174 6.63 -10.66 -4.44
N VAL A 175 5.29 -10.62 -4.42
CA VAL A 175 4.49 -11.81 -4.72
C VAL A 175 4.60 -12.25 -6.19
N PRO A 176 4.36 -11.39 -7.20
CA PRO A 176 4.50 -11.81 -8.60
C PRO A 176 5.96 -12.08 -9.00
N MET A 177 6.92 -11.22 -8.61
CA MET A 177 8.32 -11.44 -8.96
C MET A 177 8.90 -12.66 -8.24
N GLY A 178 8.52 -12.88 -6.98
CA GLY A 178 8.91 -14.07 -6.23
C GLY A 178 8.41 -15.36 -6.87
N ARG A 179 7.19 -15.36 -7.44
CA ARG A 179 6.67 -16.50 -8.21
C ARG A 179 7.55 -16.78 -9.44
N GLU A 180 7.76 -15.77 -10.27
CA GLU A 180 8.53 -15.91 -11.53
C GLU A 180 9.99 -16.29 -11.29
N LEU A 181 10.58 -15.80 -10.19
CA LEU A 181 11.95 -16.12 -9.80
C LEU A 181 12.09 -17.44 -9.01
N GLY A 182 11.02 -18.20 -8.86
CA GLY A 182 11.05 -19.52 -8.21
C GLY A 182 11.34 -19.46 -6.70
N MET A 183 10.86 -18.42 -6.02
CA MET A 183 10.87 -18.38 -4.55
C MET A 183 10.12 -19.60 -3.99
N ASN A 184 10.57 -20.11 -2.84
CA ASN A 184 9.89 -21.24 -2.21
C ASN A 184 8.41 -20.92 -1.99
N TRP A 185 7.53 -21.81 -2.44
CA TRP A 185 6.10 -21.57 -2.47
C TRP A 185 5.48 -21.33 -1.08
N LEU A 186 5.96 -22.02 -0.04
CA LEU A 186 5.46 -21.81 1.33
C LEU A 186 5.86 -20.42 1.86
N VAL A 187 7.08 -19.99 1.58
CA VAL A 187 7.57 -18.64 1.93
C VAL A 187 6.75 -17.57 1.21
N LEU A 188 6.52 -17.76 -0.10
CA LEU A 188 5.75 -16.83 -0.92
C LEU A 188 4.28 -16.76 -0.49
N GLN A 189 3.67 -17.91 -0.18
CA GLN A 189 2.29 -18.00 0.33
C GLN A 189 2.15 -17.27 1.67
N ASN A 190 3.08 -17.48 2.60
CA ASN A 190 3.06 -16.82 3.89
C ASN A 190 3.23 -15.29 3.75
N PHE A 191 4.11 -14.83 2.84
CA PHE A 191 4.24 -13.40 2.55
C PHE A 191 3.01 -12.82 1.86
N ALA A 192 2.38 -13.56 0.95
CA ALA A 192 1.14 -13.15 0.32
C ALA A 192 0.01 -13.00 1.36
N LEU A 193 -0.05 -13.90 2.35
CA LEU A 193 -0.97 -13.77 3.48
C LEU A 193 -0.68 -12.52 4.33
N PHE A 194 0.59 -12.22 4.60
CA PHE A 194 0.99 -10.95 5.23
C PHE A 194 0.52 -9.73 4.42
N SER A 195 0.76 -9.71 3.11
CA SER A 195 0.33 -8.62 2.22
C SER A 195 -1.19 -8.41 2.29
N ARG A 196 -1.98 -9.49 2.28
CA ARG A 196 -3.45 -9.43 2.44
C ARG A 196 -3.90 -8.92 3.80
N ILE A 197 -3.22 -9.30 4.88
CA ILE A 197 -3.49 -8.76 6.23
C ILE A 197 -3.29 -7.25 6.22
N VAL A 198 -2.19 -6.77 5.64
CA VAL A 198 -1.89 -5.33 5.52
C VAL A 198 -2.96 -4.63 4.67
N GLU A 199 -3.29 -5.18 3.51
CA GLU A 199 -4.30 -4.62 2.60
C GLU A 199 -5.67 -4.53 3.30
N PHE A 200 -6.11 -5.59 3.96
CA PHE A 200 -7.38 -5.60 4.70
C PHE A 200 -7.39 -4.52 5.79
N ALA A 201 -6.33 -4.45 6.59
CA ALA A 201 -6.21 -3.53 7.73
C ALA A 201 -6.13 -2.06 7.27
N MET A 202 -5.49 -1.80 6.13
CA MET A 202 -5.26 -0.46 5.59
C MET A 202 -6.34 0.02 4.61
N THR A 203 -7.33 -0.81 4.29
CA THR A 203 -8.45 -0.40 3.43
C THR A 203 -9.49 0.40 4.24
N PRO A 204 -9.83 1.65 3.85
CA PRO A 204 -10.77 2.51 4.56
C PRO A 204 -12.22 2.16 4.24
N VAL A 205 -12.63 0.93 4.54
CA VAL A 205 -14.01 0.47 4.37
C VAL A 205 -14.53 0.05 5.74
N PRO A 206 -15.80 0.36 6.08
CA PRO A 206 -16.43 -0.13 7.31
C PRO A 206 -16.26 -1.65 7.46
N ARG A 207 -15.93 -2.11 8.66
CA ARG A 207 -15.73 -3.53 8.97
C ARG A 207 -16.76 -3.99 9.98
N THR A 208 -17.40 -5.13 9.69
CA THR A 208 -18.27 -5.83 10.65
C THR A 208 -17.43 -6.62 11.66
N VAL A 209 -18.06 -7.11 12.72
CA VAL A 209 -17.41 -8.00 13.69
C VAL A 209 -16.89 -9.26 13.01
N ASN A 210 -17.66 -9.82 12.06
CA ASN A 210 -17.26 -11.01 11.30
C ASN A 210 -16.02 -10.74 10.43
N ASP A 211 -15.94 -9.56 9.82
CA ASP A 211 -14.75 -9.16 9.05
C ASP A 211 -13.50 -9.10 9.95
N ILE A 212 -13.64 -8.55 11.16
CA ILE A 212 -12.54 -8.45 12.14
C ILE A 212 -12.14 -9.85 12.65
N THR A 213 -13.10 -10.75 12.87
CA THR A 213 -12.80 -12.17 13.20
C THR A 213 -12.03 -12.84 12.06
N GLY A 214 -12.45 -12.63 10.81
CA GLY A 214 -11.73 -13.15 9.64
C GLY A 214 -10.30 -12.60 9.53
N LEU A 215 -10.08 -11.33 9.90
CA LEU A 215 -8.74 -10.76 10.00
C LEU A 215 -7.91 -11.44 11.11
N GLN A 216 -8.50 -11.68 12.28
CA GLN A 216 -7.82 -12.41 13.35
C GLN A 216 -7.39 -13.81 12.90
N ASP A 217 -8.24 -14.53 12.19
CA ASP A 217 -7.92 -15.86 11.67
C ASP A 217 -6.78 -15.82 10.64
N MET A 218 -6.78 -14.81 9.74
CA MET A 218 -5.66 -14.59 8.81
C MET A 218 -4.34 -14.34 9.56
N VAL A 219 -4.36 -13.51 10.60
CA VAL A 219 -3.16 -13.20 11.41
C VAL A 219 -2.68 -14.44 12.16
N ASN A 220 -3.59 -15.20 12.77
CA ASN A 220 -3.23 -16.42 13.50
C ASN A 220 -2.58 -17.44 12.57
N LYS A 221 -3.19 -17.66 11.39
CA LYS A 221 -2.64 -18.52 10.35
C LYS A 221 -1.26 -18.05 9.87
N PHE A 222 -1.11 -16.75 9.63
CA PHE A 222 0.18 -16.18 9.25
C PHE A 222 1.26 -16.46 10.29
N LEU A 223 0.97 -16.26 11.58
CA LEU A 223 1.92 -16.49 12.67
C LEU A 223 2.30 -17.96 12.82
N GLU A 224 1.33 -18.88 12.71
CA GLU A 224 1.58 -20.33 12.76
C GLU A 224 2.49 -20.80 11.61
N GLU A 225 2.17 -20.37 10.39
CA GLU A 225 2.98 -20.66 9.21
C GLU A 225 4.37 -20.01 9.32
N PHE A 226 4.45 -18.77 9.81
CA PHE A 226 5.71 -18.07 10.01
C PHE A 226 6.61 -18.80 11.01
N GLU A 227 6.08 -19.18 12.17
CA GLU A 227 6.85 -19.97 13.15
C GLU A 227 7.31 -21.30 12.54
N THR A 228 6.44 -21.98 11.81
CA THR A 228 6.79 -23.26 11.16
C THR A 228 7.91 -23.09 10.13
N ILE A 229 7.80 -22.10 9.25
CA ILE A 229 8.75 -21.84 8.18
C ILE A 229 10.09 -21.37 8.76
N TYR A 230 10.09 -20.35 9.61
CA TYR A 230 11.30 -19.62 9.97
C TYR A 230 12.00 -20.19 11.21
N LEU A 231 11.28 -20.84 12.13
CA LEU A 231 11.91 -21.61 13.20
C LEU A 231 12.43 -22.95 12.66
N ASN A 232 11.67 -23.59 11.75
CA ASN A 232 12.00 -24.86 11.11
C ASN A 232 12.42 -25.95 12.11
N ASP A 233 11.73 -26.00 13.25
CA ASP A 233 11.99 -26.90 14.38
C ASP A 233 13.43 -26.89 14.93
N LYS A 234 14.23 -25.86 14.61
CA LYS A 234 15.58 -25.65 15.13
C LYS A 234 15.55 -24.57 16.21
N PRO A 235 15.80 -24.91 17.50
CA PRO A 235 15.82 -23.94 18.59
C PRO A 235 16.71 -22.73 18.30
N SER A 236 17.88 -22.94 17.69
CA SER A 236 18.85 -21.88 17.36
C SER A 236 18.27 -20.77 16.45
N ASN A 237 17.18 -21.03 15.73
CA ASN A 237 16.52 -20.07 14.85
C ASN A 237 15.57 -19.11 15.59
N ILE A 238 15.41 -19.22 16.91
CA ILE A 238 14.50 -18.37 17.70
C ILE A 238 14.77 -16.87 17.52
N SER A 239 16.00 -16.48 17.16
CA SER A 239 16.37 -15.08 16.90
C SER A 239 15.62 -14.44 15.73
N ARG A 240 15.04 -15.26 14.85
CA ARG A 240 14.20 -14.84 13.71
C ARG A 240 12.79 -14.43 14.13
N LEU A 241 12.34 -14.81 15.33
CA LEU A 241 11.00 -14.50 15.83
C LEU A 241 11.00 -13.14 16.52
N ARG A 242 11.00 -12.06 15.72
CA ARG A 242 11.00 -10.68 16.24
C ARG A 242 9.62 -10.24 16.72
N LEU A 243 9.61 -9.42 17.76
CA LEU A 243 8.39 -8.92 18.38
C LEU A 243 7.48 -8.15 17.40
N CYS A 244 8.04 -7.47 16.40
CA CYS A 244 7.23 -6.79 15.38
C CYS A 244 6.33 -7.76 14.59
N ILE A 245 6.77 -8.99 14.36
CA ILE A 245 5.94 -10.01 13.72
C ILE A 245 4.77 -10.38 14.64
N PHE A 246 5.06 -10.61 15.92
CA PHE A 246 4.02 -10.96 16.89
C PHE A 246 3.02 -9.82 17.14
N GLN A 247 3.46 -8.56 17.07
CA GLN A 247 2.61 -7.38 17.22
C GLN A 247 1.41 -7.36 16.25
N LEU A 248 1.49 -8.09 15.12
CA LEU A 248 0.37 -8.24 14.19
C LEU A 248 -0.89 -8.82 14.86
N VAL A 249 -0.75 -9.65 15.90
CA VAL A 249 -1.88 -10.25 16.64
C VAL A 249 -2.81 -9.21 17.25
N HIS A 250 -2.32 -8.00 17.48
CA HIS A 250 -3.08 -6.91 18.08
C HIS A 250 -3.79 -6.04 17.03
N VAL A 251 -3.49 -6.18 15.74
CA VAL A 251 -4.12 -5.38 14.67
C VAL A 251 -5.66 -5.50 14.70
N PRO A 252 -6.28 -6.69 14.78
CA PRO A 252 -7.73 -6.82 14.85
C PRO A 252 -8.34 -6.13 16.09
N SER A 253 -7.72 -6.31 17.25
CA SER A 253 -8.15 -5.67 18.51
C SER A 253 -8.09 -4.15 18.43
N HIS A 254 -7.03 -3.61 17.83
CA HIS A 254 -6.90 -2.16 17.64
C HIS A 254 -7.95 -1.61 16.67
N ILE A 255 -8.29 -2.37 15.61
CA ILE A 255 -9.37 -1.97 14.72
C ILE A 255 -10.71 -1.95 15.47
N LYS A 256 -10.95 -2.96 16.31
CA LYS A 256 -12.16 -3.04 17.16
C LYS A 256 -12.26 -1.87 18.15
N TRP A 257 -11.14 -1.42 18.71
CA TRP A 257 -11.13 -0.36 19.73
C TRP A 257 -11.15 1.06 19.15
N HIS A 258 -10.50 1.28 18.00
CA HIS A 258 -10.23 2.63 17.47
C HIS A 258 -10.84 2.88 16.09
N GLY A 259 -11.50 1.89 15.48
CA GLY A 259 -11.95 1.97 14.09
C GLY A 259 -10.79 1.70 13.14
N SER A 260 -10.65 2.47 12.06
CA SER A 260 -9.56 2.22 11.10
C SER A 260 -8.18 2.36 11.78
N ILE A 261 -7.33 1.33 11.70
CA ILE A 261 -5.97 1.36 12.28
C ILE A 261 -5.12 2.51 11.72
N ARG A 262 -5.48 3.02 10.53
CA ARG A 262 -4.85 4.17 9.89
C ARG A 262 -4.88 5.43 10.72
N VAL A 263 -5.89 5.59 11.58
CA VAL A 263 -5.98 6.74 12.50
C VAL A 263 -4.82 6.74 13.50
N GLY A 264 -4.27 5.56 13.81
CA GLY A 264 -3.06 5.42 14.63
C GLY A 264 -1.74 5.65 13.88
N SER A 265 -1.78 5.96 12.58
CA SER A 265 -0.57 6.15 11.78
C SER A 265 0.14 7.44 12.14
N GLN A 266 1.46 7.36 12.34
CA GLN A 266 2.29 8.55 12.55
C GLN A 266 2.67 9.23 11.23
N ALA A 267 2.35 8.65 10.07
CA ALA A 267 2.74 9.19 8.76
C ALA A 267 2.30 10.65 8.55
N THR A 268 1.08 11.00 8.97
CA THR A 268 0.58 12.39 8.87
C THR A 268 1.37 13.33 9.77
N VAL A 269 1.71 12.90 10.98
CA VAL A 269 2.51 13.69 11.93
C VAL A 269 3.93 13.87 11.42
N GLU A 270 4.59 12.81 10.97
CA GLU A 270 5.94 12.87 10.38
C GLU A 270 5.99 13.75 9.15
N ARG A 271 4.98 13.65 8.28
CA ARG A 271 4.86 14.51 7.11
C ARG A 271 4.68 15.97 7.49
N SER A 272 3.83 16.26 8.48
CA SER A 272 3.62 17.63 8.98
C SER A 272 4.90 18.22 9.57
N ILE A 273 5.66 17.41 10.32
CA ILE A 273 6.98 17.80 10.85
C ILE A 273 7.96 18.08 9.71
N GLY A 274 8.01 17.20 8.69
CA GLY A 274 8.88 17.36 7.53
C GLY A 274 8.55 18.62 6.72
N GLU A 275 7.26 18.89 6.50
CA GLU A 275 6.77 20.08 5.81
C GLU A 275 7.18 21.36 6.55
N LEU A 276 6.90 21.42 7.86
CA LEU A 276 7.28 22.55 8.70
C LEU A 276 8.80 22.73 8.75
N GLY A 277 9.56 21.64 8.84
CA GLY A 277 11.02 21.66 8.79
C GLY A 277 11.58 22.23 7.48
N GLY A 278 10.97 21.89 6.34
CA GLY A 278 11.34 22.41 5.02
C GLY A 278 11.04 23.90 4.83
N GLN A 279 10.12 24.48 5.62
CA GLN A 279 9.78 25.89 5.55
C GLN A 279 10.70 26.80 6.38
N ILE A 280 11.60 26.23 7.19
CA ILE A 280 12.57 27.00 7.97
C ILE A 280 13.57 27.64 7.02
N ARG A 281 13.51 28.97 6.88
CA ARG A 281 14.42 29.76 6.02
C ARG A 281 15.56 30.39 6.82
N SER A 282 15.36 30.61 8.12
CA SER A 282 16.37 31.23 8.98
C SER A 282 17.39 30.22 9.50
N LYS A 283 18.67 30.40 9.12
CA LYS A 283 19.79 29.64 9.68
C LYS A 283 20.24 30.14 11.06
N LYS A 284 19.99 31.43 11.37
CA LYS A 284 20.43 32.10 12.61
C LYS A 284 19.48 31.82 13.79
N SER A 285 18.17 31.85 13.52
CA SER A 285 17.12 31.66 14.54
C SER A 285 16.03 30.71 14.00
N PRO A 286 16.36 29.42 13.78
CA PRO A 286 15.44 28.46 13.15
C PRO A 286 14.16 28.25 13.94
N PHE A 287 14.24 28.19 15.28
CA PHE A 287 13.09 27.95 16.16
C PHE A 287 12.10 29.11 16.19
N GLU A 288 12.61 30.35 16.21
CA GLU A 288 11.78 31.55 16.17
C GLU A 288 11.07 31.70 14.81
N ASN A 289 11.80 31.41 13.72
CA ASN A 289 11.20 31.38 12.39
C ASN A 289 10.11 30.31 12.29
N LEU A 290 10.35 29.11 12.83
CA LEU A 290 9.35 28.04 12.88
C LEU A 290 8.11 28.46 13.71
N ALA A 291 8.31 29.06 14.89
CA ALA A 291 7.21 29.53 15.73
C ALA A 291 6.34 30.55 15.00
N ASN A 292 6.97 31.50 14.29
CA ASN A 292 6.25 32.48 13.47
C ASN A 292 5.48 31.83 12.33
N ILE A 293 6.08 30.87 11.62
CA ILE A 293 5.41 30.11 10.54
C ILE A 293 4.15 29.42 11.08
N ILE A 294 4.27 28.71 12.21
CA ILE A 294 3.14 28.02 12.85
C ILE A 294 2.08 29.06 13.26
N PHE A 295 2.48 30.14 13.92
CA PHE A 295 1.56 31.20 14.35
C PHE A 295 0.75 31.78 13.18
N TYR A 296 1.41 32.20 12.10
CA TYR A 296 0.73 32.76 10.94
C TYR A 296 -0.16 31.73 10.22
N ARG A 297 0.26 30.46 10.14
CA ARG A 297 -0.57 29.38 9.57
C ARG A 297 -1.84 29.17 10.38
N GLU A 298 -1.76 29.14 11.71
CA GLU A 298 -2.94 28.97 12.57
C GLU A 298 -3.84 30.21 12.57
N VAL A 299 -3.28 31.43 12.57
CA VAL A 299 -4.07 32.66 12.38
C VAL A 299 -4.83 32.63 11.06
N THR A 300 -4.18 32.19 9.98
CA THR A 300 -4.80 32.08 8.66
C THR A 300 -5.95 31.06 8.66
N LYS A 301 -5.76 29.90 9.30
CA LYS A 301 -6.83 28.90 9.47
C LYS A 301 -8.03 29.46 10.26
N ILE A 302 -7.78 30.16 11.37
CA ILE A 302 -8.83 30.78 12.16
C ILE A 302 -9.59 31.82 11.33
N LEU A 303 -8.87 32.68 10.61
CA LEU A 303 -9.48 33.68 9.72
C LEU A 303 -10.34 33.02 8.63
N HIS A 304 -9.91 31.89 8.06
CA HIS A 304 -10.71 31.15 7.09
C HIS A 304 -11.96 30.48 7.69
N LEU A 305 -11.91 30.09 8.96
CA LEU A 305 -13.07 29.51 9.65
C LEU A 305 -14.11 30.58 10.01
N GLU A 306 -13.64 31.76 10.44
CA GLU A 306 -14.49 32.89 10.83
C GLU A 306 -15.02 33.68 9.62
N TYR A 307 -14.24 33.78 8.54
CA TYR A 307 -14.57 34.53 7.32
C TYR A 307 -14.36 33.66 6.06
N PRO A 308 -15.25 32.68 5.80
CA PRO A 308 -15.12 31.78 4.65
C PRO A 308 -15.08 32.50 3.29
N GLU A 309 -15.65 33.70 3.19
CA GLU A 309 -15.62 34.55 1.99
C GLU A 309 -14.20 34.95 1.54
N LEU A 310 -13.21 34.93 2.45
CA LEU A 310 -11.81 35.18 2.13
C LEU A 310 -11.17 34.03 1.30
N LEU A 311 -11.80 32.85 1.29
CA LEU A 311 -11.39 31.70 0.46
C LEU A 311 -11.87 31.81 -0.99
N GLU A 312 -12.79 32.73 -1.31
CA GLU A 312 -13.24 32.98 -2.67
C GLU A 312 -12.12 33.69 -3.45
N SER A 313 -11.08 32.94 -3.83
CA SER A 313 -10.32 33.31 -5.03
C SER A 313 -11.31 33.51 -6.17
N PRO A 314 -11.13 34.52 -7.04
CA PRO A 314 -12.01 34.70 -8.19
C PRO A 314 -12.07 33.35 -8.87
N VAL A 315 -13.29 32.84 -9.08
CA VAL A 315 -13.54 31.56 -9.70
C VAL A 315 -12.71 31.55 -10.98
N LYS A 316 -11.49 30.97 -10.92
CA LYS A 316 -10.86 30.46 -12.10
C LYS A 316 -11.93 29.51 -12.56
N ARG A 317 -12.57 29.83 -13.68
CA ARG A 317 -13.34 28.87 -14.44
C ARG A 317 -12.34 27.78 -14.80
N ASN A 318 -12.06 26.90 -13.83
CA ASN A 318 -11.71 25.54 -14.07
C ASN A 318 -12.98 25.04 -14.73
N THR A 319 -13.05 25.27 -16.04
CA THR A 319 -13.76 24.37 -16.92
C THR A 319 -13.26 23.01 -16.45
N SER A 320 -14.12 22.31 -15.73
CA SER A 320 -13.94 20.91 -15.37
C SER A 320 -13.85 20.19 -16.70
N ARG A 321 -12.69 20.29 -17.34
CA ARG A 321 -12.37 19.58 -18.54
C ARG A 321 -12.12 18.18 -18.02
N THR A 322 -13.20 17.40 -17.94
CA THR A 322 -13.17 15.93 -17.84
C THR A 322 -12.25 15.34 -18.93
N ARG A 323 -11.98 16.14 -19.96
CA ARG A 323 -11.24 15.81 -21.17
C ARG A 323 -10.24 16.94 -21.49
N GLN A 324 -8.94 16.64 -21.56
CA GLN A 324 -7.99 17.52 -22.25
C GLN A 324 -7.88 17.06 -23.71
N ARG A 325 -8.08 18.01 -24.64
CA ARG A 325 -7.98 17.77 -26.08
C ARG A 325 -6.52 17.50 -26.44
N HIS A 326 -6.23 16.28 -26.87
CA HIS A 326 -5.22 16.10 -27.92
C HIS A 326 -6.01 15.72 -29.16
N ASN A 327 -6.09 16.65 -30.12
CA ASN A 327 -6.55 16.33 -31.46
C ASN A 327 -5.60 15.29 -32.03
N VAL A 328 -5.98 14.01 -32.00
CA VAL A 328 -5.28 12.97 -32.74
C VAL A 328 -5.75 13.06 -34.20
N PHE A 329 -5.51 14.21 -34.86
CA PHE A 329 -5.61 14.30 -36.30
C PHE A 329 -4.35 13.64 -36.88
N GLY A 330 -4.53 12.54 -37.60
CA GLY A 330 -3.42 11.83 -38.22
C GLY A 330 -3.77 10.45 -38.75
N ARG A 331 -4.66 10.42 -39.75
CA ARG A 331 -4.79 9.45 -40.85
C ARG A 331 -5.03 7.95 -40.52
N LEU A 332 -6.18 7.49 -41.03
CA LEU A 332 -6.64 6.09 -41.13
C LEU A 332 -6.73 5.37 -39.78
N ALA A 333 -7.89 5.46 -39.13
CA ALA A 333 -8.33 4.30 -38.35
C ALA A 333 -8.30 3.11 -39.33
N VAL A 334 -7.59 2.05 -38.97
CA VAL A 334 -7.56 0.83 -39.77
C VAL A 334 -9.02 0.43 -40.00
N GLN A 335 -9.43 0.04 -41.21
CA GLN A 335 -10.82 -0.35 -41.52
C GLN A 335 -11.40 -1.30 -40.45
N ASN A 336 -10.56 -2.22 -39.97
CA ASN A 336 -10.85 -3.15 -38.87
C ASN A 336 -11.13 -2.48 -37.52
N GLU A 337 -10.47 -1.37 -37.16
CA GLU A 337 -10.77 -0.60 -35.95
C GLU A 337 -12.15 0.05 -36.03
N ILE A 338 -12.50 0.62 -37.20
CA ILE A 338 -13.83 1.20 -37.42
C ILE A 338 -14.89 0.10 -37.36
N GLU A 339 -14.70 -1.03 -38.05
CA GLU A 339 -15.63 -2.15 -38.05
C GLU A 339 -15.82 -2.77 -36.66
N MET A 340 -14.75 -3.01 -35.90
CA MET A 340 -14.84 -3.51 -34.52
C MET A 340 -15.58 -2.54 -33.60
N VAL A 341 -15.28 -1.24 -33.71
CA VAL A 341 -15.97 -0.22 -32.92
C VAL A 341 -17.45 -0.15 -33.32
N MET A 342 -17.77 -0.22 -34.62
CA MET A 342 -19.14 -0.26 -35.13
C MET A 342 -19.91 -1.50 -34.67
N MET A 343 -19.30 -2.69 -34.71
CA MET A 343 -19.91 -3.94 -34.21
C MET A 343 -20.11 -3.93 -32.69
N SER A 344 -19.22 -3.27 -31.94
CA SER A 344 -19.30 -3.21 -30.48
C SER A 344 -20.26 -2.14 -29.97
N ILE A 345 -20.53 -1.10 -30.79
CA ILE A 345 -21.57 -0.10 -30.56
C ILE A 345 -22.95 -0.62 -31.02
N ALA A 346 -23.00 -1.65 -31.90
CA ALA A 346 -24.23 -2.23 -32.43
C ALA A 346 -25.29 -2.63 -31.38
N PRO A 347 -24.93 -3.19 -30.20
CA PRO A 347 -25.90 -3.48 -29.14
C PRO A 347 -26.52 -2.22 -28.50
N PHE A 348 -25.88 -1.07 -28.66
CA PHE A 348 -26.32 0.22 -28.15
C PHE A 348 -27.02 1.06 -29.22
N THR A 349 -26.97 0.67 -30.49
CA THR A 349 -27.65 1.36 -31.60
C THR A 349 -29.02 0.75 -31.90
N THR A 350 -30.06 1.57 -31.87
CA THR A 350 -31.35 1.28 -32.51
C THR A 350 -31.26 1.52 -34.03
N ASN A 351 -32.21 1.00 -34.83
CA ASN A 351 -32.35 1.14 -36.31
C ASN A 351 -32.29 2.57 -36.90
N HIS A 352 -32.05 3.61 -36.09
CA HIS A 352 -32.02 5.02 -36.46
C HIS A 352 -30.63 5.70 -36.34
N LEU A 353 -29.59 4.97 -35.92
CA LEU A 353 -28.24 5.54 -35.75
C LEU A 353 -27.30 5.04 -36.84
N LYS A 354 -27.03 5.90 -37.84
CA LYS A 354 -26.05 5.62 -38.90
C LYS A 354 -24.60 5.79 -38.39
N PRO A 355 -23.60 5.09 -38.98
CA PRO A 355 -22.18 5.01 -38.57
C PRO A 355 -21.34 6.31 -38.57
N GLU A 356 -21.93 7.50 -38.53
CA GLU A 356 -21.17 8.77 -38.44
C GLU A 356 -20.83 9.13 -36.97
N ILE A 357 -20.80 8.14 -36.08
CA ILE A 357 -21.01 8.30 -34.63
C ILE A 357 -19.76 8.80 -33.87
N LEU A 358 -18.57 8.83 -34.50
CA LEU A 358 -17.29 9.02 -33.80
C LEU A 358 -16.42 10.14 -34.37
N PRO A 359 -16.81 11.41 -34.24
CA PRO A 359 -16.05 12.52 -34.83
C PRO A 359 -14.80 12.90 -34.02
N TYR A 360 -14.69 12.44 -32.77
CA TYR A 360 -13.66 12.90 -31.86
C TYR A 360 -13.01 11.72 -31.13
N LYS A 361 -11.69 11.76 -31.03
CA LYS A 361 -10.82 10.77 -30.38
C LYS A 361 -9.99 11.50 -29.33
N TRP A 362 -9.99 11.02 -28.08
CA TRP A 362 -9.18 11.63 -26.99
C TRP A 362 -8.01 10.77 -26.58
N GLY A 363 -6.95 11.45 -26.15
CA GLY A 363 -5.75 10.84 -25.63
C GLY A 363 -5.81 10.49 -24.14
N LYS A 364 -6.62 11.20 -23.34
CA LYS A 364 -6.69 11.05 -21.88
C LYS A 364 -8.12 11.24 -21.39
N PHE A 365 -8.49 10.56 -20.31
CA PHE A 365 -9.79 10.64 -19.67
C PHE A 365 -9.65 10.80 -18.15
N ARG A 366 -10.43 11.70 -17.53
CA ARG A 366 -10.45 11.87 -16.07
C ARG A 366 -11.46 10.93 -15.43
N LEU A 367 -10.98 9.98 -14.62
CA LEU A 367 -11.80 9.05 -13.84
C LEU A 367 -12.54 9.76 -12.70
N GLU A 368 -13.56 9.12 -12.14
CA GLU A 368 -14.36 9.66 -11.02
C GLU A 368 -13.52 10.01 -9.80
N ASN A 369 -12.47 9.24 -9.53
CA ASN A 369 -11.51 9.49 -8.46
C ASN A 369 -10.53 10.64 -8.74
N GLY A 370 -10.70 11.35 -9.86
CA GLY A 370 -9.94 12.52 -10.27
C GLY A 370 -8.56 12.23 -10.87
N ARG A 371 -8.20 10.96 -11.11
CA ARG A 371 -6.96 10.58 -11.83
C ARG A 371 -7.19 10.55 -13.33
N PHE A 372 -6.13 10.75 -14.09
CA PHE A 372 -6.18 10.64 -15.55
C PHE A 372 -5.76 9.24 -15.99
N LEU A 373 -6.64 8.58 -16.75
CA LEU A 373 -6.32 7.39 -17.53
C LEU A 373 -5.88 7.86 -18.93
N HIS A 374 -4.71 7.41 -19.35
CA HIS A 374 -4.17 7.73 -20.67
C HIS A 374 -4.54 6.63 -21.66
N SER A 375 -4.50 6.97 -22.94
CA SER A 375 -4.60 5.99 -24.02
C SER A 375 -3.22 5.63 -24.53
N MET A 376 -3.01 4.38 -24.95
CA MET A 376 -1.76 3.92 -25.55
C MET A 376 -1.31 4.84 -26.70
N LEU A 377 -2.24 5.27 -27.54
CA LEU A 377 -1.97 6.17 -28.67
C LEU A 377 -1.52 7.57 -28.26
N SER A 378 -1.89 8.02 -27.06
CA SER A 378 -1.40 9.29 -26.52
C SER A 378 0.00 9.16 -25.92
N GLU A 379 0.31 8.01 -25.35
CA GLU A 379 1.61 7.72 -24.74
C GLU A 379 2.68 7.43 -25.79
N SER A 380 2.31 6.79 -26.91
CA SER A 380 3.23 6.51 -28.02
C SER A 380 3.79 7.77 -28.70
N LYS A 381 3.12 8.92 -28.55
CA LYS A 381 3.58 10.23 -29.02
C LYS A 381 4.51 10.94 -28.04
N GLN A 382 4.61 10.48 -26.80
CA GLN A 382 5.43 11.10 -25.76
C GLN A 382 6.80 10.40 -25.68
N ALA A 383 7.81 11.10 -25.15
CA ALA A 383 9.15 10.54 -24.97
C ALA A 383 9.10 9.18 -24.24
N SER A 384 9.87 8.21 -24.72
CA SER A 384 9.90 6.80 -24.31
C SER A 384 10.22 6.53 -22.83
N HIS A 385 10.47 7.58 -22.03
CA HIS A 385 10.93 7.50 -20.65
C HIS A 385 9.81 7.83 -19.62
N ARG A 386 8.58 8.13 -20.07
CA ARG A 386 7.47 8.39 -19.16
C ARG A 386 6.83 7.10 -18.66
N ARG A 387 6.45 7.08 -17.38
CA ARG A 387 5.73 5.97 -16.76
C ARG A 387 4.29 5.98 -17.27
N SER A 388 3.80 4.81 -17.65
CA SER A 388 2.49 4.66 -18.28
C SER A 388 1.35 4.74 -17.27
N SER A 389 0.23 5.27 -17.72
CA SER A 389 -1.04 5.35 -17.01
C SER A 389 -2.18 4.89 -17.93
N CYS A 390 -1.93 3.89 -18.79
CA CYS A 390 -2.91 3.40 -19.76
C CYS A 390 -3.69 2.14 -19.35
N TRP A 391 -3.40 1.57 -18.18
CA TRP A 391 -4.07 0.36 -17.69
C TRP A 391 -5.11 0.68 -16.63
N PHE A 392 -6.23 -0.04 -16.66
CA PHE A 392 -7.34 0.18 -15.75
C PHE A 392 -7.96 -1.11 -15.23
N GLU A 393 -8.70 -0.96 -14.13
CA GLU A 393 -9.68 -1.92 -13.65
C GLU A 393 -11.09 -1.36 -13.88
N ALA A 394 -12.01 -2.23 -14.27
CA ALA A 394 -13.41 -1.90 -14.53
C ALA A 394 -14.35 -2.82 -13.75
N MET A 395 -15.62 -2.41 -13.67
CA MET A 395 -16.67 -3.20 -13.05
C MET A 395 -16.75 -4.61 -13.67
N PRO A 396 -16.96 -5.65 -12.85
CA PRO A 396 -17.20 -7.01 -13.35
C PRO A 396 -18.36 -7.07 -14.35
N GLU A 397 -18.31 -8.04 -15.27
CA GLU A 397 -19.44 -8.34 -16.14
C GLU A 397 -20.65 -8.81 -15.31
N LYS A 398 -21.87 -8.55 -15.81
CA LYS A 398 -23.10 -8.87 -15.09
C LYS A 398 -23.18 -10.36 -14.78
N GLY A 399 -23.23 -10.72 -13.49
CA GLY A 399 -23.27 -12.12 -13.04
C GLY A 399 -21.88 -12.73 -12.77
N SER A 400 -20.80 -11.98 -12.96
CA SER A 400 -19.43 -12.36 -12.59
C SER A 400 -18.93 -11.53 -11.41
N ASN A 401 -18.15 -12.16 -10.52
CA ASN A 401 -17.39 -11.48 -9.47
C ASN A 401 -15.92 -11.25 -9.87
N GLN A 402 -15.55 -11.63 -11.10
CA GLN A 402 -14.19 -11.51 -11.60
C GLN A 402 -13.92 -10.07 -12.06
N PRO A 403 -12.83 -9.44 -11.62
CA PRO A 403 -12.46 -8.09 -12.06
C PRO A 403 -12.15 -8.09 -13.56
N VAL A 404 -12.43 -6.96 -14.21
CA VAL A 404 -12.05 -6.72 -15.61
C VAL A 404 -10.84 -5.80 -15.62
N PHE A 405 -9.75 -6.22 -16.24
CA PHE A 405 -8.56 -5.39 -16.46
C PHE A 405 -8.39 -5.10 -17.94
N GLY A 406 -7.91 -3.90 -18.25
CA GLY A 406 -7.77 -3.46 -19.64
C GLY A 406 -6.62 -2.50 -19.86
N LYS A 407 -6.12 -2.48 -21.11
CA LYS A 407 -5.21 -1.47 -21.63
C LYS A 407 -5.98 -0.54 -22.56
N ALA A 408 -6.17 0.71 -22.17
CA ALA A 408 -6.89 1.70 -22.96
C ALA A 408 -6.11 2.05 -24.25
N ILE A 409 -6.74 1.86 -25.40
CA ILE A 409 -6.18 2.16 -26.72
C ILE A 409 -6.56 3.57 -27.16
N ALA A 410 -7.84 3.93 -26.99
CA ALA A 410 -8.40 5.22 -27.35
C ALA A 410 -9.73 5.46 -26.62
N PHE A 411 -10.11 6.73 -26.50
CA PHE A 411 -11.42 7.14 -26.01
C PHE A 411 -12.24 7.77 -27.14
N TYR A 412 -13.54 7.52 -27.10
CA TYR A 412 -14.52 7.93 -28.10
C TYR A 412 -15.74 8.55 -27.42
N GLN A 413 -16.36 9.55 -28.05
CA GLN A 413 -17.61 10.15 -27.63
C GLN A 413 -18.56 9.90 -28.77
N THR A 414 -19.76 9.59 -28.38
CA THR A 414 -20.87 9.38 -29.26
C THR A 414 -21.52 10.73 -29.57
N ASN A 415 -21.95 10.91 -30.81
CA ASN A 415 -22.70 12.10 -31.22
C ASN A 415 -24.14 12.15 -30.72
N VAL A 416 -24.54 11.15 -29.94
CA VAL A 416 -25.88 11.02 -29.40
C VAL A 416 -25.85 11.59 -27.98
N PRO A 417 -26.60 12.66 -27.67
CA PRO A 417 -26.60 13.27 -26.33
C PRO A 417 -26.93 12.31 -25.18
N SER A 418 -27.59 11.18 -25.49
CA SER A 418 -27.99 10.15 -24.52
C SER A 418 -26.97 9.02 -24.34
N MET A 419 -25.84 9.02 -25.06
CA MET A 419 -24.85 7.94 -24.98
C MET A 419 -23.62 8.35 -24.18
N GLU A 420 -23.08 7.36 -23.46
CA GLU A 420 -21.90 7.51 -22.62
C GLU A 420 -20.61 7.62 -23.45
N ASP A 421 -19.55 8.18 -22.85
CA ASP A 421 -18.20 8.09 -23.40
C ASP A 421 -17.75 6.63 -23.42
N LEU A 422 -16.97 6.25 -24.43
CA LEU A 422 -16.54 4.88 -24.69
C LEU A 422 -15.02 4.77 -24.64
N VAL A 423 -14.53 3.65 -24.12
CA VAL A 423 -13.11 3.25 -24.18
C VAL A 423 -12.97 2.04 -25.07
N LEU A 424 -12.10 2.13 -26.08
CA LEU A 424 -11.58 0.99 -26.82
C LEU A 424 -10.35 0.48 -26.08
N TYR A 425 -10.32 -0.80 -25.75
CA TYR A 425 -9.26 -1.38 -24.92
C TYR A 425 -8.90 -2.81 -25.33
N LEU A 426 -7.69 -3.23 -24.99
CA LEU A 426 -7.30 -4.63 -25.00
C LEU A 426 -7.62 -5.23 -23.63
N PRO A 427 -8.51 -6.23 -23.53
CA PRO A 427 -8.80 -6.89 -22.27
C PRO A 427 -7.65 -7.80 -21.85
N LEU A 428 -7.46 -7.92 -20.53
CA LEU A 428 -6.67 -8.98 -19.95
C LEU A 428 -7.55 -10.23 -19.82
N VAL A 429 -7.20 -11.29 -20.55
CA VAL A 429 -7.95 -12.55 -20.65
C VAL A 429 -7.22 -13.68 -19.93
N SER A 430 -7.84 -14.87 -19.89
CA SER A 430 -7.32 -16.05 -19.20
C SER A 430 -6.97 -15.79 -17.72
N LEU A 431 -7.73 -14.87 -17.12
CA LEU A 431 -7.44 -14.32 -15.82
C LEU A 431 -7.69 -15.39 -14.74
N ARG A 432 -6.68 -15.64 -13.91
CA ARG A 432 -6.72 -16.62 -12.81
C ARG A 432 -6.06 -16.07 -11.55
N GLN A 433 -6.52 -16.53 -10.39
CA GLN A 433 -5.80 -16.29 -9.14
C GLN A 433 -4.79 -17.42 -8.92
N TYR A 434 -3.51 -17.08 -8.83
CA TYR A 434 -2.47 -18.04 -8.44
C TYR A 434 -2.25 -18.05 -6.92
N LEU A 435 -2.61 -16.96 -6.24
CA LEU A 435 -2.81 -16.86 -4.80
C LEU A 435 -4.06 -16.01 -4.56
N PRO A 436 -4.78 -16.20 -3.44
CA PRO A 436 -5.96 -15.39 -3.13
C PRO A 436 -5.65 -13.88 -3.23
N GLY A 437 -6.40 -13.16 -4.06
CA GLY A 437 -6.22 -11.72 -4.28
C GLY A 437 -5.13 -11.33 -5.30
N PHE A 438 -4.26 -12.27 -5.71
CA PHE A 438 -3.22 -12.04 -6.71
C PHE A 438 -3.60 -12.67 -8.04
N TRP A 439 -3.71 -11.82 -9.06
CA TRP A 439 -4.20 -12.19 -10.39
C TRP A 439 -3.07 -12.26 -11.40
N VAL A 440 -3.23 -13.13 -12.39
CA VAL A 440 -2.40 -13.18 -13.60
C VAL A 440 -3.28 -13.48 -14.80
N GLY A 441 -2.97 -12.88 -15.94
CA GLY A 441 -3.64 -13.16 -17.22
C GLY A 441 -2.71 -12.83 -18.38
N SER A 442 -3.25 -12.82 -19.59
CA SER A 442 -2.52 -12.43 -20.80
C SER A 442 -3.32 -11.39 -21.58
N TRP A 443 -2.64 -10.51 -22.32
CA TRP A 443 -3.36 -9.59 -23.21
C TRP A 443 -4.07 -10.38 -24.32
N SER A 444 -5.29 -9.99 -24.63
CA SER A 444 -6.00 -10.50 -25.80
C SER A 444 -5.48 -9.85 -27.08
N ASP A 445 -5.58 -10.56 -28.19
CA ASP A 445 -5.40 -10.00 -29.53
C ASP A 445 -6.66 -9.26 -30.03
N GLU A 446 -7.80 -9.46 -29.35
CA GLU A 446 -9.09 -8.85 -29.70
C GLU A 446 -9.34 -7.59 -28.86
N MET A 447 -9.70 -6.50 -29.53
CA MET A 447 -10.12 -5.27 -28.86
C MET A 447 -11.59 -5.35 -28.43
N LYS A 448 -11.91 -4.75 -27.28
CA LYS A 448 -13.28 -4.61 -26.78
C LYS A 448 -13.60 -3.13 -26.55
N ILE A 449 -14.90 -2.83 -26.49
CA ILE A 449 -15.40 -1.51 -26.11
C ILE A 449 -16.17 -1.58 -24.80
N MET A 450 -16.10 -0.51 -24.01
CA MET A 450 -16.89 -0.36 -22.79
C MET A 450 -17.25 1.10 -22.56
N ALA A 451 -18.37 1.35 -21.89
CA ALA A 451 -18.66 2.66 -21.34
C ALA A 451 -17.63 3.07 -20.29
N VAL A 452 -17.16 4.31 -20.36
CA VAL A 452 -16.16 4.84 -19.43
C VAL A 452 -16.71 4.94 -17.99
N SER A 453 -18.03 5.04 -17.83
CA SER A 453 -18.72 4.98 -16.52
C SER A 453 -18.49 3.66 -15.76
N LYS A 454 -18.05 2.60 -16.44
CA LYS A 454 -17.71 1.32 -15.82
C LYS A 454 -16.26 1.24 -15.32
N LEU A 455 -15.42 2.23 -15.62
CA LEU A 455 -14.02 2.24 -15.17
C LEU A 455 -13.94 2.59 -13.68
N LEU A 456 -13.23 1.78 -12.91
CA LEU A 456 -13.10 1.94 -11.46
C LEU A 456 -11.85 2.74 -11.10
N ASP A 457 -10.68 2.30 -11.56
CA ASP A 457 -9.42 2.95 -11.24
C ASP A 457 -8.32 2.60 -12.24
N LEU A 458 -7.26 3.38 -12.19
CA LEU A 458 -5.97 3.10 -12.81
C LEU A 458 -5.29 1.92 -12.08
N ILE A 459 -4.66 1.04 -12.85
CA ILE A 459 -3.77 -0.01 -12.34
C ILE A 459 -2.36 0.16 -12.91
N GLY A 460 -1.36 -0.36 -12.21
CA GLY A 460 -0.10 -0.73 -12.84
C GLY A 460 -0.15 -2.15 -13.39
N ILE A 461 0.89 -2.53 -14.11
CA ILE A 461 1.11 -3.93 -14.47
C ILE A 461 2.56 -4.31 -14.19
N TRP A 462 2.83 -5.62 -14.14
CA TRP A 462 4.18 -6.15 -14.25
C TRP A 462 4.16 -7.41 -15.12
N SER A 463 5.25 -7.66 -15.84
CA SER A 463 5.47 -8.85 -16.64
C SER A 463 6.95 -9.16 -16.64
N MET A 464 7.30 -10.45 -16.59
CA MET A 464 8.71 -10.84 -16.67
C MET A 464 9.27 -10.50 -18.06
N VAL A 465 10.49 -9.95 -18.10
CA VAL A 465 11.25 -9.78 -19.34
C VAL A 465 12.43 -10.73 -19.29
N GLY A 466 12.52 -11.62 -20.28
CA GLY A 466 13.59 -12.58 -20.42
C GLY A 466 14.93 -11.91 -20.78
N PRO A 467 16.05 -12.64 -20.65
CA PRO A 467 17.39 -12.11 -20.96
C PRO A 467 17.57 -11.68 -22.42
N ASP A 468 16.74 -12.23 -23.32
CA ASP A 468 16.68 -11.92 -24.75
C ASP A 468 15.76 -10.73 -25.07
N GLY A 469 15.17 -10.09 -24.05
CA GLY A 469 14.20 -9.02 -24.20
C GLY A 469 12.77 -9.50 -24.50
N SER A 470 12.53 -10.82 -24.58
CA SER A 470 11.18 -11.35 -24.77
C SER A 470 10.34 -11.12 -23.50
N THR A 471 9.10 -10.65 -23.65
CA THR A 471 8.21 -10.46 -22.51
C THR A 471 7.37 -11.73 -22.30
N SER A 472 7.27 -12.19 -21.06
CA SER A 472 6.37 -13.27 -20.69
C SER A 472 4.92 -12.91 -20.99
N ASN A 473 4.12 -13.90 -21.39
CA ASN A 473 2.68 -13.74 -21.57
C ASN A 473 1.93 -13.54 -20.24
N ASP A 474 2.55 -13.88 -19.11
CA ASP A 474 1.97 -13.69 -17.77
C ASP A 474 2.08 -12.19 -17.39
N ILE A 475 0.92 -11.53 -17.36
CA ILE A 475 0.74 -10.13 -16.94
C ILE A 475 0.07 -10.08 -15.57
N TYR A 476 0.69 -9.33 -14.68
CA TYR A 476 0.29 -9.15 -13.29
C TYR A 476 -0.29 -7.75 -13.08
N PRO A 477 -1.61 -7.59 -12.90
CA PRO A 477 -2.21 -6.31 -12.56
C PRO A 477 -1.83 -5.88 -11.13
N LEU A 478 -1.45 -4.61 -10.98
CA LEU A 478 -1.00 -4.00 -9.73
C LEU A 478 -2.00 -2.91 -9.31
N ARG A 479 -2.87 -3.22 -8.34
CA ARG A 479 -3.88 -2.27 -7.85
C ARG A 479 -3.28 -1.23 -6.92
N LYS A 480 -3.75 0.02 -7.00
CA LYS A 480 -3.29 1.05 -6.06
C LYS A 480 -3.69 0.69 -4.63
N HIS A 481 -2.73 0.65 -3.73
CA HIS A 481 -3.01 0.41 -2.32
C HIS A 481 -3.81 1.58 -1.71
N PRO A 482 -4.92 1.32 -0.99
CA PRO A 482 -5.81 2.35 -0.48
C PRO A 482 -5.28 3.12 0.74
N GLY A 483 -4.12 2.71 1.29
CA GLY A 483 -3.51 3.36 2.46
C GLY A 483 -3.23 4.87 2.29
N LEU A 484 -3.12 5.35 1.05
CA LEU A 484 -2.94 6.78 0.73
C LEU A 484 -4.25 7.51 0.33
N ALA A 485 -5.39 6.81 0.29
CA ALA A 485 -6.64 7.36 -0.26
C ALA A 485 -7.37 8.37 0.65
N MET A 486 -6.94 8.58 1.90
CA MET A 486 -7.52 9.62 2.79
C MET A 486 -6.62 10.84 2.99
N LEU A 487 -5.49 10.94 2.27
CA LEU A 487 -4.75 12.20 2.27
C LEU A 487 -5.59 13.22 1.50
N THR A 488 -5.89 14.36 2.13
CA THR A 488 -6.50 15.52 1.48
C THR A 488 -5.66 15.98 0.28
N ALA A 489 -6.21 16.82 -0.60
CA ALA A 489 -5.45 17.32 -1.75
C ALA A 489 -4.14 18.01 -1.30
N GLU A 490 -4.19 18.75 -0.20
CA GLU A 490 -3.06 19.42 0.47
C GLU A 490 -2.04 18.40 1.01
N GLU A 491 -2.52 17.37 1.73
CA GLU A 491 -1.66 16.28 2.22
C GLU A 491 -1.17 15.35 1.10
N SER A 492 -1.78 15.37 -0.09
CA SER A 492 -1.37 14.53 -1.21
C SER A 492 -0.19 15.09 -2.00
N ALA A 493 0.16 16.37 -1.79
CA ALA A 493 1.15 17.11 -2.58
C ALA A 493 1.05 16.78 -4.08
N LYS A 494 -0.16 16.86 -4.65
CA LYS A 494 -0.25 17.06 -6.08
C LYS A 494 0.42 18.40 -6.33
N GLU A 495 1.65 18.37 -6.85
CA GLU A 495 2.13 19.48 -7.65
C GLU A 495 0.99 19.79 -8.62
N VAL A 496 0.45 21.00 -8.51
CA VAL A 496 -0.43 21.53 -9.54
C VAL A 496 0.39 21.38 -10.81
N GLU A 497 0.01 20.46 -11.70
CA GLU A 497 0.59 20.41 -13.04
C GLU A 497 0.45 21.83 -13.57
N GLU A 498 1.56 22.57 -13.62
CA GLU A 498 1.62 23.84 -14.32
C GLU A 498 1.12 23.53 -15.72
N GLY A 499 -0.06 24.06 -16.05
CA GLY A 499 -0.54 24.02 -17.41
C GLY A 499 0.54 24.65 -18.24
N SER A 500 1.13 23.88 -19.15
CA SER A 500 1.84 24.43 -20.28
C SER A 500 0.83 25.25 -21.05
N ASP A 501 0.73 26.53 -20.72
CA ASP A 501 0.24 27.57 -21.62
C ASP A 501 1.26 27.63 -22.76
N ASP A 502 1.15 26.69 -23.70
CA ASP A 502 1.56 26.96 -25.07
C ASP A 502 0.47 27.86 -25.63
N SER A 503 0.59 29.15 -25.32
CA SER A 503 0.01 30.20 -26.12
C SER A 503 0.66 30.11 -27.49
N ASP A 504 -0.12 29.68 -28.49
CA ASP A 504 0.19 29.92 -29.88
C ASP A 504 0.37 31.43 -30.08
N GLU A 505 1.61 31.88 -30.16
CA GLU A 505 1.98 33.11 -30.87
C GLU A 505 2.59 32.70 -32.21
N ASP A 506 1.90 33.16 -33.25
CA ASP A 506 2.14 33.16 -34.72
C ASP A 506 1.87 31.89 -35.54
#